data_AF-A0A223VRB4-F1
#
_entry.id   AF-A0A223VRB4-F1
#
_cell.length_a   1.000
_cell.length_b   1.000
_cell.length_c   1.000
_cell.angle_alpha   90.00
_cell.angle_beta   90.00
_cell.angle_gamma   90.00
#
_symmetry.space_group_name_H-M   'P 1'
#
loop_
_entity.id
_entity.type
_entity.pdbx_description
1 polymer ?
#
loop_
_entity_poly.entity_id
_entity_poly.type
_entity_poly.pdbx_seq_one_letter_code
_entity_poly.pdbx_strand_id
1 'polypeptide(L)'
;MHNMSSNTSSIILNEILRIRRRDERASSPISLDEEADQIHSIQIPRIQRFVEAGRPIELVLPAFPAKSPNPDKVIGRLPDLAERISLQSLDKLCTDIKSHYAPGARLTVCSDGRVFSDVIGVDDEDVSRYQSAIDHIIAQKHAHHLRLYNLEDCTRLNALTDDFDQLRRLLIEDYAEPLTTVKKTLMKTPEGVELYRAITRFMFEDNLIPGYSGSRSALQKKAKLLSVEVIQRSWAWGELLAQEFPNAIRLSIHPQPVSSLKIGIHMMPAQDSWITPWHGVAVGMGDDFKLMNRKDAQRCGAHLIMQDDLRSHYAMDLSQTTSLLAAAV
;
A
#
# COMPACT_ATOMS: atom_id res chain seq x y z
N MET A 1 -8.54 16.60 -31.93
CA MET A 1 -7.54 16.39 -30.86
C MET A 1 -8.18 16.23 -29.48
N HIS A 2 -9.01 17.17 -29.01
CA HIS A 2 -9.64 17.10 -27.68
C HIS A 2 -10.48 15.83 -27.44
N ASN A 3 -11.29 15.40 -28.42
CA ASN A 3 -12.12 14.19 -28.31
C ASN A 3 -11.29 12.87 -28.24
N MET A 4 -10.12 12.83 -28.89
CA MET A 4 -9.20 11.68 -28.80
C MET A 4 -8.41 11.66 -27.48
N SER A 5 -8.05 12.83 -26.95
CA SER A 5 -7.40 12.96 -25.64
C SER A 5 -8.31 12.48 -24.51
N SER A 6 -9.59 12.88 -24.56
CA SER A 6 -10.61 12.43 -23.59
C SER A 6 -10.84 10.91 -23.65
N ASN A 7 -10.89 10.32 -24.85
CA ASN A 7 -11.00 8.87 -25.02
C ASN A 7 -9.77 8.14 -24.44
N THR A 8 -8.56 8.61 -24.73
CA THR A 8 -7.32 8.02 -24.21
C THR A 8 -7.26 8.08 -22.68
N SER A 9 -7.65 9.23 -22.10
CA SER A 9 -7.68 9.41 -20.64
C SER A 9 -8.66 8.45 -19.95
N SER A 10 -9.82 8.20 -20.58
CA SER A 10 -10.79 7.21 -20.10
C SER A 10 -10.25 5.78 -20.16
N ILE A 11 -9.56 5.40 -21.24
CA ILE A 11 -8.93 4.08 -21.34
C ILE A 11 -7.88 3.89 -20.24
N ILE A 12 -7.02 4.88 -20.01
CA ILE A 12 -6.01 4.84 -18.95
C ILE A 12 -6.66 4.71 -17.57
N LEU A 13 -7.71 5.50 -17.29
CA LEU A 13 -8.43 5.40 -16.02
C LEU A 13 -9.02 4.00 -15.84
N ASN A 14 -9.60 3.42 -16.89
CA ASN A 14 -10.16 2.08 -16.84
C ASN A 14 -9.10 1.02 -16.49
N GLU A 15 -7.88 1.11 -17.03
CA GLU A 15 -6.78 0.20 -16.64
C GLU A 15 -6.46 0.30 -15.14
N ILE A 16 -6.47 1.50 -14.56
CA ILE A 16 -6.29 1.69 -13.11
C ILE A 16 -7.48 1.10 -12.34
N LEU A 17 -8.71 1.33 -12.83
CA LEU A 17 -9.93 0.89 -12.14
C LEU A 17 -10.13 -0.63 -12.19
N ARG A 18 -9.54 -1.35 -13.14
CA ARG A 18 -9.55 -2.84 -13.19
C ARG A 18 -9.01 -3.47 -11.91
N ILE A 19 -8.06 -2.82 -11.26
CA ILE A 19 -7.44 -3.28 -10.01
C ILE A 19 -7.90 -2.47 -8.80
N ARG A 20 -8.96 -1.66 -8.92
CA ARG A 20 -9.41 -0.80 -7.83
C ARG A 20 -9.86 -1.61 -6.62
N ARG A 21 -9.38 -1.19 -5.46
CA ARG A 21 -9.76 -1.70 -4.15
C ARG A 21 -11.03 -0.97 -3.67
N ARG A 22 -12.10 -1.73 -3.46
CA ARG A 22 -13.37 -1.26 -2.91
C ARG A 22 -13.52 -1.76 -1.48
N ASP A 23 -14.21 -0.99 -0.65
CA ASP A 23 -14.64 -1.48 0.66
C ASP A 23 -15.99 -2.20 0.48
N GLU A 24 -15.96 -3.52 0.49
CA GLU A 24 -17.16 -4.36 0.33
C GLU A 24 -18.11 -4.26 1.53
N ARG A 25 -17.63 -3.78 2.69
CA ARG A 25 -18.44 -3.63 3.90
C ARG A 25 -19.15 -2.28 3.94
N ALA A 26 -18.67 -1.30 3.18
CA ALA A 26 -19.35 -0.03 3.03
C ALA A 26 -20.51 -0.21 2.05
N SER A 27 -21.75 -0.17 2.56
CA SER A 27 -22.92 -0.03 1.69
C SER A 27 -22.81 1.31 0.96
N SER A 28 -22.43 1.28 -0.32
CA SER A 28 -22.43 2.50 -1.13
C SER A 28 -23.89 2.92 -1.37
N PRO A 29 -24.30 4.13 -0.92
CA PRO A 29 -25.67 4.60 -1.14
C PRO A 29 -25.92 5.01 -2.60
N ILE A 30 -24.89 4.99 -3.45
CA ILE A 30 -24.93 5.40 -4.85
C ILE A 30 -24.80 4.19 -5.78
N SER A 31 -25.38 4.30 -6.97
CA SER A 31 -25.29 3.28 -8.02
C SER A 31 -23.87 3.14 -8.56
N LEU A 32 -23.58 2.03 -9.25
CA LEU A 32 -22.27 1.81 -9.89
C LEU A 32 -21.96 2.87 -10.96
N ASP A 33 -22.99 3.34 -11.66
CA ASP A 33 -22.86 4.39 -12.68
C ASP A 33 -22.53 5.74 -12.04
N GLU A 34 -23.24 6.11 -10.96
CA GLU A 34 -22.93 7.34 -10.19
C GLU A 34 -21.53 7.31 -9.57
N GLU A 35 -21.09 6.14 -9.10
CA GLU A 35 -19.72 5.94 -8.61
C GLU A 35 -18.70 6.12 -9.72
N ALA A 36 -18.94 5.56 -10.91
CA ALA A 36 -18.07 5.75 -12.06
C ALA A 36 -18.00 7.23 -12.48
N ASP A 37 -19.14 7.92 -12.57
CA ASP A 37 -19.21 9.33 -12.95
C ASP A 37 -18.42 10.23 -11.98
N GLN A 38 -18.54 10.00 -10.67
CA GLN A 38 -17.78 10.77 -9.68
C GLN A 38 -16.28 10.57 -9.83
N ILE A 39 -15.84 9.32 -9.97
CA ILE A 39 -14.42 9.00 -10.17
C ILE A 39 -13.90 9.63 -11.47
N HIS A 40 -14.66 9.52 -12.56
CA HIS A 40 -14.31 10.11 -13.85
C HIS A 40 -14.16 11.63 -13.74
N SER A 41 -15.10 12.31 -13.08
CA SER A 41 -15.06 13.77 -12.92
C SER A 41 -13.81 14.28 -12.21
N ILE A 42 -13.23 13.48 -11.32
CA ILE A 42 -12.04 13.82 -10.54
C ILE A 42 -10.75 13.41 -11.27
N GLN A 43 -10.72 12.19 -11.82
CA GLN A 43 -9.49 11.57 -12.28
C GLN A 43 -9.19 11.86 -13.76
N ILE A 44 -10.21 11.99 -14.62
CA ILE A 44 -9.99 12.26 -16.05
C ILE A 44 -9.23 13.57 -16.27
N PRO A 45 -9.59 14.71 -15.65
CA PRO A 45 -8.83 15.96 -15.86
C PRO A 45 -7.35 15.84 -15.47
N ARG A 46 -7.05 15.05 -14.43
CA ARG A 46 -5.68 14.83 -13.96
C ARG A 46 -4.86 13.99 -14.94
N ILE A 47 -5.45 12.91 -15.47
CA ILE A 47 -4.81 12.05 -16.49
C ILE A 47 -4.64 12.83 -17.80
N GLN A 48 -5.68 13.57 -18.21
CA GLN A 48 -5.71 14.33 -19.45
C GLN A 48 -4.58 15.36 -19.53
N ARG A 49 -4.18 15.95 -18.40
CA ARG A 49 -3.03 16.87 -18.32
C ARG A 49 -1.73 16.24 -18.84
N PHE A 50 -1.49 14.96 -18.58
CA PHE A 50 -0.32 14.25 -19.12
C PHE A 50 -0.51 13.87 -20.58
N VAL A 51 -1.71 13.39 -20.94
CA VAL A 51 -2.07 12.97 -22.30
C VAL A 51 -1.89 14.13 -23.28
N GLU A 52 -2.42 15.31 -22.97
CA GLU A 52 -2.31 16.52 -23.80
C GLU A 52 -0.86 17.02 -23.89
N ALA A 53 -0.06 16.81 -22.85
CA ALA A 53 1.36 17.14 -22.84
C ALA A 53 2.25 16.09 -23.55
N GLY A 54 1.69 14.96 -23.98
CA GLY A 54 2.48 13.85 -24.56
C GLY A 54 3.51 13.25 -23.59
N ARG A 55 3.26 13.35 -22.28
CA ARG A 55 4.20 12.91 -21.23
C ARG A 55 3.73 11.61 -20.56
N PRO A 56 4.65 10.77 -20.08
CA PRO A 56 4.27 9.60 -19.29
C PRO A 56 3.36 9.98 -18.12
N ILE A 57 2.34 9.15 -17.85
CA ILE A 57 1.49 9.30 -16.66
C ILE A 57 2.34 9.05 -15.42
N GLU A 58 2.39 10.01 -14.51
CA GLU A 58 3.11 9.87 -13.25
C GLU A 58 2.16 9.32 -12.18
N LEU A 59 2.48 8.16 -11.62
CA LEU A 59 1.75 7.50 -10.53
C LEU A 59 2.59 7.53 -9.26
N VAL A 60 1.97 7.76 -8.11
CA VAL A 60 2.63 7.73 -6.80
C VAL A 60 1.86 6.84 -5.83
N LEU A 61 2.56 5.93 -5.16
CA LEU A 61 1.96 4.95 -4.25
C LEU A 61 2.75 4.88 -2.93
N PRO A 62 2.21 5.41 -1.82
CA PRO A 62 2.74 5.14 -0.49
C PRO A 62 2.51 3.67 -0.12
N ALA A 63 3.60 2.91 0.00
CA ALA A 63 3.57 1.47 0.16
C ALA A 63 4.98 0.92 0.44
N PHE A 64 5.05 -0.35 0.86
CA PHE A 64 6.28 -1.10 1.11
C PHE A 64 7.20 -0.43 2.16
N PRO A 65 6.71 -0.21 3.40
CA PRO A 65 7.53 0.36 4.47
C PRO A 65 8.62 -0.59 4.96
N ALA A 66 8.19 -1.76 5.46
CA ALA A 66 8.97 -2.86 6.00
C ALA A 66 8.02 -4.02 6.31
N LYS A 67 8.54 -5.24 6.47
CA LYS A 67 7.75 -6.36 7.00
C LYS A 67 7.28 -6.08 8.44
N SER A 68 6.08 -6.55 8.78
CA SER A 68 5.55 -6.52 10.15
C SER A 68 6.59 -7.02 11.16
N PRO A 69 6.74 -6.37 12.33
CA PRO A 69 7.60 -6.87 13.37
C PRO A 69 7.08 -8.13 14.04
N ASN A 70 5.81 -8.50 13.81
CA ASN A 70 5.23 -9.69 14.35
C ASN A 70 5.56 -10.91 13.49
N PRO A 71 6.41 -11.86 13.97
CA PRO A 71 6.74 -13.05 13.20
C PRO A 71 5.52 -13.94 12.93
N ASP A 72 4.42 -13.81 13.66
CA ASP A 72 3.20 -14.55 13.37
C ASP A 72 2.47 -14.08 12.10
N LYS A 73 2.81 -12.91 11.56
CA LYS A 73 2.18 -12.32 10.36
C LYS A 73 2.96 -12.56 9.07
N VAL A 74 4.28 -12.69 9.17
CA VAL A 74 5.23 -12.73 8.04
C VAL A 74 6.23 -13.87 8.19
N ILE A 75 6.95 -14.25 7.13
CA ILE A 75 7.94 -15.35 7.16
C ILE A 75 9.37 -14.91 7.51
N GLY A 76 9.64 -13.61 7.40
CA GLY A 76 10.94 -13.00 7.64
C GLY A 76 10.85 -11.47 7.63
N ARG A 77 12.00 -10.81 7.77
CA ARG A 77 12.14 -9.33 7.76
C ARG A 77 12.31 -8.74 6.37
N LEU A 78 12.77 -9.54 5.42
CA LEU A 78 13.01 -9.13 4.04
C LEU A 78 11.77 -9.38 3.16
N PRO A 79 11.65 -8.68 2.02
CA PRO A 79 10.65 -8.97 1.00
C PRO A 79 10.68 -10.45 0.59
N ASP A 80 9.50 -11.02 0.38
CA ASP A 80 9.32 -12.40 -0.07
C ASP A 80 8.52 -12.47 -1.39
N LEU A 81 7.92 -13.61 -1.72
CA LEU A 81 7.14 -13.72 -2.96
C LEU A 81 5.96 -12.73 -3.00
N ALA A 82 5.39 -12.36 -1.85
CA ALA A 82 4.27 -11.42 -1.82
C ALA A 82 4.68 -10.05 -2.39
N GLU A 83 5.81 -9.50 -1.96
CA GLU A 83 6.32 -8.26 -2.52
C GLU A 83 6.69 -8.40 -3.99
N ARG A 84 7.30 -9.52 -4.38
CA ARG A 84 7.71 -9.77 -5.77
C ARG A 84 6.50 -9.76 -6.73
N ILE A 85 5.44 -10.50 -6.41
CA ILE A 85 4.21 -10.51 -7.21
C ILE A 85 3.58 -9.12 -7.23
N SER A 86 3.56 -8.42 -6.10
CA SER A 86 2.96 -7.09 -6.01
C SER A 86 3.67 -6.07 -6.89
N LEU A 87 5.00 -6.04 -6.86
CA LEU A 87 5.80 -5.16 -7.71
C LEU A 87 5.62 -5.52 -9.20
N GLN A 88 5.55 -6.81 -9.55
CA GLN A 88 5.26 -7.24 -10.92
C GLN A 88 3.88 -6.77 -11.40
N SER A 89 2.85 -6.86 -10.55
CA SER A 89 1.51 -6.34 -10.88
C SER A 89 1.51 -4.83 -11.11
N LEU A 90 2.29 -4.08 -10.31
CA LEU A 90 2.42 -2.62 -10.49
C LEU A 90 3.16 -2.24 -11.78
N ASP A 91 4.19 -2.98 -12.16
CA ASP A 91 4.88 -2.78 -13.44
C ASP A 91 3.99 -3.19 -14.63
N LYS A 92 3.21 -4.26 -14.47
CA LYS A 92 2.20 -4.68 -15.44
C LYS A 92 1.17 -3.58 -15.68
N LEU A 93 0.66 -2.91 -14.64
CA LEU A 93 -0.24 -1.77 -14.81
C LEU A 93 0.38 -0.70 -15.73
N CYS A 94 1.66 -0.38 -15.54
CA CYS A 94 2.36 0.61 -16.37
C CYS A 94 2.52 0.13 -17.82
N THR A 95 2.79 -1.17 -18.01
CA THR A 95 2.86 -1.80 -19.33
C THR A 95 1.50 -1.79 -20.04
N ASP A 96 0.41 -2.08 -19.32
CA ASP A 96 -0.95 -2.08 -19.85
C ASP A 96 -1.34 -0.66 -20.30
N ILE A 97 -1.05 0.37 -19.49
CA ILE A 97 -1.24 1.77 -19.89
C ILE A 97 -0.43 2.11 -21.15
N LYS A 98 0.83 1.66 -21.24
CA LYS A 98 1.69 1.90 -22.41
C LYS A 98 1.16 1.29 -23.70
N SER A 99 0.42 0.18 -23.61
CA SER A 99 -0.21 -0.44 -24.79
C SER A 99 -1.30 0.44 -25.43
N HIS A 100 -1.88 1.35 -24.65
CA HIS A 100 -2.91 2.29 -25.10
C HIS A 100 -2.41 3.72 -25.30
N TYR A 101 -1.30 4.09 -24.65
CA TYR A 101 -0.73 5.43 -24.66
C TYR A 101 0.79 5.34 -24.76
N ALA A 102 1.36 5.68 -25.93
CA ALA A 102 2.76 5.42 -26.25
C ALA A 102 3.79 5.96 -25.22
N PRO A 103 3.62 7.16 -24.61
CA PRO A 103 4.50 7.63 -23.54
C PRO A 103 4.45 6.76 -22.26
N GLY A 104 3.38 5.98 -22.08
CA GLY A 104 3.21 5.03 -20.98
C GLY A 104 2.98 5.68 -19.63
N ALA A 105 3.32 4.94 -18.57
CA ALA A 105 3.26 5.39 -17.19
C ALA A 105 4.56 5.08 -16.45
N ARG A 106 4.81 5.82 -15.38
CA ARG A 106 5.87 5.56 -14.39
C ARG A 106 5.26 5.58 -13.00
N LEU A 107 5.62 4.61 -12.18
CA LEU A 107 5.14 4.51 -10.81
C LEU A 107 6.29 4.72 -9.83
N THR A 108 6.12 5.70 -8.95
CA THR A 108 7.02 5.93 -7.82
C THR A 108 6.40 5.28 -6.59
N VAL A 109 7.05 4.23 -6.09
CA VAL A 109 6.74 3.63 -4.80
C VAL A 109 7.33 4.54 -3.73
N CYS A 110 6.47 5.27 -3.02
CA CYS A 110 6.87 6.22 -1.99
C CYS A 110 6.95 5.49 -0.64
N SER A 111 8.05 4.77 -0.38
CA SER A 111 8.18 3.99 0.85
C SER A 111 8.01 4.87 2.08
N ASP A 112 7.13 4.45 2.96
CA ASP A 112 6.81 5.09 4.22
C ASP A 112 7.50 4.39 5.41
N GLY A 113 8.47 3.50 5.14
CA GLY A 113 9.22 2.77 6.17
C GLY A 113 9.94 3.71 7.12
N ARG A 114 10.72 4.65 6.56
CA ARG A 114 11.47 5.64 7.34
C ARG A 114 10.58 6.59 8.13
N VAL A 115 9.38 6.87 7.59
CA VAL A 115 8.37 7.72 8.20
C VAL A 115 7.84 7.09 9.49
N PHE A 116 7.73 5.76 9.56
CA PHE A 116 7.03 5.07 10.63
C PHE A 116 7.90 4.25 11.59
N SER A 117 9.16 3.94 11.21
CA SER A 117 10.00 2.90 11.83
C SER A 117 9.90 2.81 13.37
N ASP A 118 10.13 3.92 14.07
CA ASP A 118 10.04 4.07 15.53
C ASP A 118 8.63 3.82 16.10
N VAL A 119 7.57 4.23 15.42
CA VAL A 119 6.17 4.08 15.87
C VAL A 119 5.64 2.68 15.60
N ILE A 120 6.11 2.02 14.52
CA ILE A 120 5.72 0.65 14.17
C ILE A 120 6.62 -0.41 14.80
N GLY A 121 7.69 -0.02 15.49
CA GLY A 121 8.59 -0.95 16.19
C GLY A 121 9.46 -1.76 15.22
N VAL A 122 9.95 -1.12 14.16
CA VAL A 122 10.90 -1.68 13.20
C VAL A 122 12.14 -0.80 13.21
N ASP A 123 13.32 -1.39 13.39
CA ASP A 123 14.56 -0.64 13.42
C ASP A 123 14.88 -0.02 12.05
N ASP A 124 15.50 1.15 12.06
CA ASP A 124 15.89 1.85 10.83
C ASP A 124 16.85 1.03 9.95
N GLU A 125 17.65 0.14 10.54
CA GLU A 125 18.51 -0.78 9.79
C GLU A 125 17.68 -1.83 9.02
N ASP A 126 16.64 -2.37 9.66
CA ASP A 126 15.73 -3.33 9.02
C ASP A 126 14.92 -2.66 7.89
N VAL A 127 14.51 -1.40 8.07
CA VAL A 127 13.92 -0.59 6.98
C VAL A 127 14.88 -0.46 5.81
N SER A 128 16.14 -0.11 6.08
CA SER A 128 17.17 0.08 5.04
C SER A 128 17.44 -1.22 4.27
N ARG A 129 17.51 -2.36 4.97
CA ARG A 129 17.67 -3.69 4.35
C ARG A 129 16.46 -4.07 3.51
N TYR A 130 15.25 -3.78 4.00
CA TYR A 130 14.02 -4.04 3.26
C TYR A 130 13.95 -3.19 1.99
N GLN A 131 14.22 -1.88 2.07
CA GLN A 131 14.27 -0.97 0.92
C GLN A 131 15.30 -1.41 -0.11
N SER A 132 16.51 -1.76 0.32
CA SER A 132 17.57 -2.27 -0.56
C SER A 132 17.13 -3.54 -1.30
N ALA A 133 16.41 -4.44 -0.63
CA ALA A 133 15.87 -5.65 -1.24
C ALA A 133 14.72 -5.36 -2.22
N ILE A 134 13.86 -4.37 -1.95
CA ILE A 134 12.84 -3.90 -2.89
C ILE A 134 13.48 -3.33 -4.16
N ASP A 135 14.49 -2.47 -4.02
CA ASP A 135 15.24 -1.93 -5.16
C ASP A 135 15.90 -3.03 -5.99
N HIS A 136 16.46 -4.05 -5.32
CA HIS A 136 17.03 -5.20 -5.99
C HIS A 136 15.97 -5.98 -6.80
N ILE A 137 14.77 -6.20 -6.24
CA ILE A 137 13.66 -6.85 -6.95
C ILE A 137 13.25 -6.05 -8.18
N ILE A 138 13.10 -4.72 -8.04
CA ILE A 138 12.76 -3.81 -9.14
C ILE A 138 13.80 -3.91 -10.26
N ALA A 139 15.10 -3.90 -9.91
CA ALA A 139 16.20 -3.99 -10.86
C ALA A 139 16.26 -5.37 -11.57
N GLN A 140 16.13 -6.47 -10.82
CA GLN A 140 16.27 -7.84 -11.37
C GLN A 140 15.11 -8.24 -12.29
N LYS A 141 13.89 -7.79 -12.02
CA LYS A 141 12.70 -8.22 -12.76
C LYS A 141 12.37 -7.37 -13.97
N HIS A 142 13.28 -6.49 -14.39
CA HIS A 142 13.03 -5.57 -15.50
C HIS A 142 11.76 -4.73 -15.28
N ALA A 143 11.44 -4.42 -14.02
CA ALA A 143 10.30 -3.58 -13.65
C ALA A 143 10.64 -2.11 -13.92
N HIS A 144 10.93 -1.81 -15.18
CA HIS A 144 11.57 -0.59 -15.66
C HIS A 144 10.69 0.66 -15.50
N HIS A 145 9.41 0.48 -15.18
CA HIS A 145 8.48 1.58 -14.94
C HIS A 145 8.44 2.00 -13.46
N LEU A 146 9.04 1.20 -12.57
CA LEU A 146 9.01 1.42 -11.13
C LEU A 146 10.29 2.12 -10.65
N ARG A 147 10.14 2.96 -9.63
CA ARG A 147 11.24 3.46 -8.82
C ARG A 147 10.82 3.60 -7.36
N LEU A 148 11.78 3.53 -6.45
CA LEU A 148 11.58 3.82 -5.04
C LEU A 148 11.82 5.31 -4.76
N TYR A 149 11.10 5.86 -3.78
CA TYR A 149 11.32 7.18 -3.19
C TYR A 149 11.06 7.09 -1.69
N ASN A 150 12.07 7.36 -0.90
CA ASN A 150 12.07 7.26 0.55
C ASN A 150 12.09 8.67 1.17
N LEU A 151 11.97 8.76 2.50
CA LEU A 151 12.01 10.04 3.19
C LEU A 151 13.37 10.74 3.00
N GLU A 152 14.44 9.94 3.04
CA GLU A 152 15.83 10.36 2.82
C GLU A 152 16.12 10.78 1.36
N ASP A 153 15.21 10.53 0.41
CA ASP A 153 15.34 11.01 -0.97
C ASP A 153 14.76 12.43 -1.17
N CYS A 154 14.02 12.94 -0.17
CA CYS A 154 13.44 14.27 -0.25
C CYS A 154 14.53 15.34 -0.12
N THR A 155 14.90 15.94 -1.24
CA THR A 155 15.97 16.96 -1.33
C THR A 155 15.80 18.13 -0.37
N ARG A 156 14.54 18.49 -0.03
CA ARG A 156 14.24 19.56 0.92
C ARG A 156 14.60 19.20 2.36
N LEU A 157 14.52 17.92 2.71
CA LEU A 157 14.79 17.43 4.06
C LEU A 157 16.24 16.93 4.17
N ASN A 158 16.70 16.15 3.20
CA ASN A 158 18.04 15.54 3.25
C ASN A 158 19.18 16.56 3.07
N ALA A 159 18.90 17.75 2.52
CA ALA A 159 19.85 18.85 2.49
C ALA A 159 20.16 19.39 3.90
N LEU A 160 19.30 19.13 4.89
CA LEU A 160 19.45 19.59 6.26
C LEU A 160 20.11 18.54 7.16
N THR A 161 19.94 17.25 6.87
CA THR A 161 20.41 16.14 7.71
C THR A 161 20.34 14.79 6.98
N ASP A 162 21.26 13.89 7.32
CA ASP A 162 21.25 12.47 6.95
C ASP A 162 20.77 11.57 8.11
N ASP A 163 20.46 12.16 9.27
CA ASP A 163 19.96 11.43 10.44
C ASP A 163 18.45 11.13 10.31
N PHE A 164 18.09 9.87 10.48
CA PHE A 164 16.73 9.39 10.27
C PHE A 164 15.72 9.93 11.29
N ASP A 165 16.12 10.12 12.55
CA ASP A 165 15.25 10.75 13.56
C ASP A 165 15.02 12.22 13.22
N GLN A 166 16.05 12.93 12.77
CA GLN A 166 15.93 14.31 12.32
C GLN A 166 15.02 14.45 11.12
N LEU A 167 15.14 13.57 10.12
CA LEU A 167 14.24 13.57 8.96
C LEU A 167 12.77 13.38 9.37
N ARG A 168 12.49 12.45 10.30
CA ARG A 168 11.14 12.26 10.85
C ARG A 168 10.65 13.51 11.58
N ARG A 169 11.51 14.17 12.37
CA ARG A 169 11.15 15.42 13.05
C ARG A 169 10.81 16.53 12.08
N LEU A 170 11.64 16.75 11.05
CA LEU A 170 11.39 17.75 10.01
C LEU A 170 10.08 17.48 9.26
N LEU A 171 9.80 16.22 8.91
CA LEU A 171 8.51 15.84 8.30
C LEU A 171 7.32 16.24 9.19
N ILE A 172 7.41 15.98 10.50
CA ILE A 172 6.33 16.32 11.44
C ILE A 172 6.19 17.83 11.59
N GLU A 173 7.31 18.54 11.76
CA GLU A 173 7.31 20.00 11.96
C GLU A 173 6.74 20.75 10.75
N ASP A 174 7.09 20.33 9.53
CA ASP A 174 6.71 21.05 8.31
C ASP A 174 5.35 20.63 7.73
N TYR A 175 4.90 19.39 7.99
CA TYR A 175 3.75 18.81 7.27
C TYR A 175 2.66 18.21 8.17
N ALA A 176 2.88 18.05 9.48
CA ALA A 176 1.90 17.40 10.35
C ALA A 176 1.04 18.39 11.15
N GLU A 177 -0.25 18.08 11.22
CA GLU A 177 -1.13 18.66 12.24
C GLU A 177 -0.83 18.07 13.63
N PRO A 178 -1.04 18.81 14.74
CA PRO A 178 -0.89 18.27 16.09
C PRO A 178 -1.76 17.02 16.34
N LEU A 179 -1.26 16.06 17.11
CA LEU A 179 -1.98 14.80 17.42
C LEU A 179 -3.41 15.02 17.95
N THR A 180 -3.62 16.09 18.74
CA THR A 180 -4.95 16.45 19.25
C THR A 180 -5.89 16.90 18.14
N THR A 181 -5.39 17.64 17.14
CA THR A 181 -6.13 18.04 15.94
C THR A 181 -6.42 16.84 15.06
N VAL A 182 -5.43 15.98 14.79
CA VAL A 182 -5.60 14.74 14.03
C VAL A 182 -6.71 13.88 14.63
N LYS A 183 -6.65 13.63 15.95
CA LYS A 183 -7.67 12.86 16.65
C LYS A 183 -9.04 13.50 16.57
N LYS A 184 -9.15 14.83 16.78
CA LYS A 184 -10.42 15.56 16.63
C LYS A 184 -10.98 15.39 15.21
N THR A 185 -10.15 15.52 14.18
CA THR A 185 -10.57 15.36 12.78
C THR A 185 -11.07 13.96 12.49
N LEU A 186 -10.36 12.91 12.94
CA LEU A 186 -10.79 11.52 12.77
C LEU A 186 -12.17 11.26 13.39
N MET A 187 -12.49 11.88 14.52
CA MET A 187 -13.76 11.66 15.21
C MET A 187 -14.94 12.44 14.59
N LYS A 188 -14.72 13.27 13.56
CA LYS A 188 -15.79 14.07 12.93
C LYS A 188 -16.66 13.27 11.97
N THR A 189 -16.13 12.20 11.37
CA THR A 189 -16.84 11.43 10.34
C THR A 189 -16.77 9.93 10.61
N PRO A 190 -17.75 9.13 10.12
CA PRO A 190 -17.70 7.67 10.23
C PRO A 190 -16.43 7.06 9.62
N GLU A 191 -15.99 7.56 8.47
CA GLU A 191 -14.80 7.07 7.75
C GLU A 191 -13.52 7.35 8.54
N GLY A 192 -13.43 8.52 9.19
CA GLY A 192 -12.30 8.85 10.07
C GLY A 192 -12.24 7.94 11.30
N VAL A 193 -13.41 7.59 11.88
CA VAL A 193 -13.49 6.65 13.00
C VAL A 193 -13.10 5.24 12.55
N GLU A 194 -13.52 4.82 11.37
CA GLU A 194 -13.16 3.53 10.80
C GLU A 194 -11.67 3.41 10.52
N LEU A 195 -11.06 4.44 9.90
CA LEU A 195 -9.60 4.50 9.72
C LEU A 195 -8.88 4.36 11.05
N TYR A 196 -9.29 5.13 12.07
CA TYR A 196 -8.70 5.04 13.41
C TYR A 196 -8.81 3.62 14.02
N ARG A 197 -9.96 2.95 13.84
CA ARG A 197 -10.16 1.57 14.30
C ARG A 197 -9.29 0.58 13.52
N ALA A 198 -9.18 0.74 12.20
CA ALA A 198 -8.36 -0.12 11.36
C ALA A 198 -6.88 -0.03 11.75
N ILE A 199 -6.33 1.17 11.88
CA ILE A 199 -4.96 1.39 12.33
C ILE A 199 -4.76 0.91 13.77
N THR A 200 -5.75 1.08 14.65
CA THR A 200 -5.68 0.55 16.03
C THR A 200 -5.58 -0.96 16.07
N ARG A 201 -6.38 -1.66 15.26
CA ARG A 201 -6.30 -3.13 15.14
C ARG A 201 -4.95 -3.55 14.58
N PHE A 202 -4.49 -2.87 13.54
CA PHE A 202 -3.18 -3.09 12.95
C PHE A 202 -2.05 -2.97 14.00
N MET A 203 -1.99 -1.84 14.71
CA MET A 203 -0.99 -1.61 15.76
C MET A 203 -1.09 -2.63 16.90
N PHE A 204 -2.30 -3.06 17.26
CA PHE A 204 -2.52 -4.08 18.27
C PHE A 204 -1.96 -5.44 17.83
N GLU A 205 -2.26 -5.87 16.61
CA GLU A 205 -1.80 -7.14 16.05
C GLU A 205 -0.28 -7.16 15.89
N ASP A 206 0.33 -6.07 15.43
CA ASP A 206 1.79 -5.98 15.25
C ASP A 206 2.56 -6.01 16.57
N ASN A 207 1.98 -5.46 17.62
CA ASN A 207 2.59 -5.51 18.95
C ASN A 207 2.21 -6.78 19.74
N LEU A 208 1.26 -7.61 19.27
CA LEU A 208 0.90 -8.88 19.89
C LEU A 208 1.82 -10.01 19.39
N ILE A 209 3.11 -9.89 19.69
CA ILE A 209 4.15 -10.84 19.27
C ILE A 209 4.15 -12.12 20.14
N PRO A 210 4.67 -13.25 19.64
CA PRO A 210 4.91 -14.43 20.45
C PRO A 210 5.75 -14.11 21.68
N GLY A 211 5.29 -14.56 22.86
CA GLY A 211 5.95 -14.28 24.13
C GLY A 211 5.58 -12.94 24.78
N TYR A 212 4.66 -12.15 24.20
CA TYR A 212 4.13 -10.96 24.86
C TYR A 212 3.46 -11.33 26.21
N SER A 213 4.03 -10.82 27.30
CA SER A 213 3.62 -11.14 28.68
C SER A 213 2.73 -10.08 29.33
N GLY A 214 2.49 -8.95 28.66
CA GLY A 214 1.64 -7.87 29.15
C GLY A 214 0.15 -8.16 29.00
N SER A 215 -0.70 -7.31 29.57
CA SER A 215 -2.15 -7.46 29.41
C SER A 215 -2.61 -7.00 28.01
N ARG A 216 -3.63 -7.68 27.47
CA ARG A 216 -4.28 -7.28 26.21
C ARG A 216 -4.89 -5.88 26.31
N SER A 217 -5.42 -5.51 27.48
CA SER A 217 -6.00 -4.17 27.69
C SER A 217 -4.93 -3.06 27.66
N ALA A 218 -3.74 -3.31 28.24
CA ALA A 218 -2.62 -2.37 28.15
C ALA A 218 -2.12 -2.24 26.71
N LEU A 219 -2.01 -3.37 25.99
CA LEU A 219 -1.65 -3.39 24.57
C LEU A 219 -2.65 -2.60 23.72
N GLN A 220 -3.95 -2.79 23.96
CA GLN A 220 -5.02 -2.05 23.30
C GLN A 220 -4.96 -0.55 23.56
N LYS A 221 -4.59 -0.13 24.78
CA LYS A 221 -4.39 1.28 25.13
C LYS A 221 -3.16 1.85 24.40
N LYS A 222 -2.04 1.13 24.35
CA LYS A 222 -0.84 1.52 23.60
C LYS A 222 -1.13 1.66 22.11
N ALA A 223 -1.79 0.66 21.52
CA ALA A 223 -2.17 0.66 20.10
C ALA A 223 -3.02 1.88 19.73
N LYS A 224 -3.99 2.26 20.58
CA LYS A 224 -4.81 3.47 20.38
C LYS A 224 -3.98 4.77 20.35
N LEU A 225 -2.93 4.88 21.17
CA LEU A 225 -2.05 6.05 21.17
C LEU A 225 -1.22 6.09 19.88
N LEU A 226 -0.50 5.00 19.59
CA LEU A 226 0.33 4.89 18.39
C LEU A 226 -0.47 5.08 17.10
N SER A 227 -1.74 4.69 17.08
CA SER A 227 -2.58 4.86 15.89
C SER A 227 -2.76 6.31 15.47
N VAL A 228 -2.82 7.24 16.43
CA VAL A 228 -2.93 8.66 16.11
C VAL A 228 -1.62 9.16 15.50
N GLU A 229 -0.48 8.68 16.00
CA GLU A 229 0.86 9.01 15.47
C GLU A 229 1.06 8.45 14.06
N VAL A 230 0.70 7.18 13.82
CA VAL A 230 0.74 6.58 12.48
C VAL A 230 -0.11 7.37 11.49
N ILE A 231 -1.33 7.73 11.88
CA ILE A 231 -2.22 8.50 11.00
C ILE A 231 -1.67 9.90 10.75
N GLN A 232 -1.17 10.59 11.78
CA GLN A 232 -0.55 11.90 11.65
C GLN A 232 0.59 11.86 10.63
N ARG A 233 1.50 10.90 10.78
CA ARG A 233 2.67 10.75 9.90
C ARG A 233 2.28 10.32 8.49
N SER A 234 1.25 9.49 8.34
CA SER A 234 0.69 9.12 7.03
C SER A 234 0.12 10.32 6.29
N TRP A 235 -0.56 11.22 7.02
CA TRP A 235 -1.07 12.47 6.45
C TRP A 235 0.05 13.43 6.10
N ALA A 236 1.04 13.62 6.99
CA ALA A 236 2.22 14.45 6.74
C ALA A 236 3.01 13.96 5.51
N TRP A 237 3.23 12.65 5.39
CA TRP A 237 3.83 12.04 4.20
C TRP A 237 2.98 12.26 2.95
N GLY A 238 1.65 12.21 3.10
CA GLY A 238 0.70 12.58 2.06
C GLY A 238 0.89 14.01 1.55
N GLU A 239 1.00 14.98 2.46
CA GLU A 239 1.19 16.40 2.14
C GLU A 239 2.55 16.68 1.51
N LEU A 240 3.63 16.07 2.02
CA LEU A 240 4.95 16.17 1.41
C LEU A 240 4.91 15.65 -0.03
N LEU A 241 4.33 14.47 -0.25
CA LEU A 241 4.25 13.87 -1.58
C LEU A 241 3.36 14.66 -2.53
N ALA A 242 2.35 15.38 -2.02
CA ALA A 242 1.55 16.29 -2.84
C ALA A 242 2.36 17.51 -3.32
N GLN A 243 3.41 17.91 -2.60
CA GLN A 243 4.33 18.97 -3.02
C GLN A 243 5.43 18.44 -3.96
N GLU A 244 5.96 17.25 -3.68
CA GLU A 244 7.00 16.62 -4.52
C GLU A 244 6.44 16.13 -5.87
N PHE A 245 5.20 15.66 -5.89
CA PHE A 245 4.55 15.08 -7.06
C PHE A 245 3.16 15.68 -7.32
N PRO A 246 3.06 16.99 -7.56
CA PRO A 246 1.78 17.72 -7.53
C PRO A 246 0.77 17.28 -8.59
N ASN A 247 1.26 16.80 -9.73
CA ASN A 247 0.41 16.35 -10.84
C ASN A 247 0.15 14.84 -10.83
N ALA A 248 0.90 14.07 -10.04
CA ALA A 248 0.84 12.61 -10.13
C ALA A 248 -0.55 12.08 -9.73
N ILE A 249 -0.97 10.97 -10.33
CA ILE A 249 -2.17 10.25 -9.93
C ILE A 249 -1.84 9.52 -8.63
N ARG A 250 -2.62 9.81 -7.58
CA ARG A 250 -2.36 9.35 -6.23
C ARG A 250 -2.97 7.97 -6.03
N LEU A 251 -2.15 6.94 -5.96
CA LEU A 251 -2.59 5.59 -5.62
C LEU A 251 -2.54 5.38 -4.10
N SER A 252 -3.24 4.35 -3.63
CA SER A 252 -3.36 3.99 -2.22
C SER A 252 -3.49 2.47 -2.07
N ILE A 253 -2.93 1.93 -0.99
CA ILE A 253 -3.12 0.53 -0.59
C ILE A 253 -4.43 0.28 0.18
N HIS A 254 -5.08 1.34 0.62
CA HIS A 254 -6.37 1.30 1.31
C HIS A 254 -7.52 1.66 0.37
N PRO A 255 -8.74 1.14 0.62
CA PRO A 255 -9.94 1.66 -0.02
C PRO A 255 -10.04 3.19 0.17
N GLN A 256 -10.60 3.87 -0.82
CA GLN A 256 -10.75 5.33 -0.81
C GLN A 256 -12.18 5.70 -1.21
N PRO A 257 -12.75 6.78 -0.61
CA PRO A 257 -14.00 7.34 -1.08
C PRO A 257 -13.94 7.67 -2.57
N VAL A 258 -15.06 7.52 -3.27
CA VAL A 258 -15.17 7.83 -4.72
C VAL A 258 -14.85 9.30 -5.04
N SER A 259 -15.05 10.18 -4.06
CA SER A 259 -14.74 11.61 -4.12
C SER A 259 -13.27 11.95 -3.79
N SER A 260 -12.44 10.95 -3.51
CA SER A 260 -11.04 11.15 -3.14
C SER A 260 -10.16 11.38 -4.35
N LEU A 261 -9.11 12.19 -4.17
CA LEU A 261 -7.99 12.26 -5.13
C LEU A 261 -7.21 10.95 -5.18
N LYS A 262 -7.31 10.12 -4.13
CA LYS A 262 -6.60 8.85 -3.98
C LYS A 262 -7.41 7.71 -4.59
N ILE A 263 -6.77 6.84 -5.36
CA ILE A 263 -7.36 5.61 -5.87
C ILE A 263 -6.78 4.43 -5.11
N GLY A 264 -7.61 3.74 -4.33
CA GLY A 264 -7.24 2.47 -3.71
C GLY A 264 -7.04 1.39 -4.77
N ILE A 265 -5.94 0.65 -4.74
CA ILE A 265 -5.66 -0.45 -5.68
C ILE A 265 -5.24 -1.75 -4.96
N HIS A 266 -5.56 -2.88 -5.58
CA HIS A 266 -5.00 -4.18 -5.27
C HIS A 266 -3.67 -4.37 -6.01
N MET A 267 -2.73 -5.06 -5.37
CA MET A 267 -1.47 -5.51 -6.01
C MET A 267 -1.46 -7.02 -6.25
N MET A 268 -2.36 -7.74 -5.59
CA MET A 268 -2.61 -9.16 -5.79
C MET A 268 -4.02 -9.53 -5.27
N PRO A 269 -4.58 -10.67 -5.71
CA PRO A 269 -5.75 -11.26 -5.09
C PRO A 269 -5.51 -11.44 -3.59
N ALA A 270 -6.47 -11.04 -2.75
CA ALA A 270 -6.30 -11.03 -1.31
C ALA A 270 -7.51 -11.63 -0.61
N GLN A 271 -7.30 -12.23 0.56
CA GLN A 271 -8.38 -12.72 1.42
C GLN A 271 -9.18 -11.57 2.06
N ASP A 272 -8.53 -10.46 2.36
CA ASP A 272 -9.14 -9.28 2.95
C ASP A 272 -8.65 -8.02 2.21
N SER A 273 -9.54 -7.06 1.95
CA SER A 273 -9.21 -5.75 1.34
C SER A 273 -8.34 -4.84 2.21
N TRP A 274 -7.86 -5.29 3.36
CA TRP A 274 -6.92 -4.56 4.22
C TRP A 274 -5.55 -5.22 4.32
N ILE A 275 -5.40 -6.48 3.91
CA ILE A 275 -4.09 -7.14 3.94
C ILE A 275 -3.20 -6.57 2.83
N THR A 276 -1.93 -6.41 3.18
CA THR A 276 -0.84 -5.91 2.34
C THR A 276 0.35 -6.87 2.40
N PRO A 277 1.21 -6.92 1.36
CA PRO A 277 2.28 -7.92 1.25
C PRO A 277 3.18 -8.02 2.48
N TRP A 278 3.45 -6.88 3.11
CA TRP A 278 4.30 -6.79 4.29
C TRP A 278 3.60 -7.14 5.62
N HIS A 279 2.31 -7.47 5.58
CA HIS A 279 1.52 -7.91 6.73
C HIS A 279 0.93 -9.32 6.56
N GLY A 280 1.32 -10.03 5.51
CA GLY A 280 0.81 -11.36 5.19
C GLY A 280 1.83 -12.20 4.44
N VAL A 281 1.33 -13.27 3.83
CA VAL A 281 2.12 -14.21 3.03
C VAL A 281 1.40 -14.51 1.73
N ALA A 282 2.15 -14.68 0.65
CA ALA A 282 1.62 -15.26 -0.57
C ALA A 282 1.34 -16.76 -0.34
N VAL A 283 0.20 -17.22 -0.81
CA VAL A 283 -0.22 -18.63 -0.78
C VAL A 283 -0.51 -19.09 -2.20
N GLY A 284 0.24 -20.07 -2.69
CA GLY A 284 0.01 -20.72 -3.97
C GLY A 284 -1.22 -21.63 -3.91
N MET A 285 -2.14 -21.45 -4.86
CA MET A 285 -3.39 -22.17 -5.02
C MET A 285 -3.48 -22.74 -6.44
N GLY A 286 -2.64 -23.72 -6.76
CA GLY A 286 -2.44 -24.18 -8.14
C GLY A 286 -1.57 -23.18 -8.91
N ASP A 287 -2.09 -22.65 -10.02
CA ASP A 287 -1.37 -21.69 -10.87
C ASP A 287 -1.45 -20.23 -10.36
N ASP A 288 -2.35 -19.97 -9.40
CA ASP A 288 -2.61 -18.63 -8.86
C ASP A 288 -2.01 -18.42 -7.46
N PHE A 289 -1.81 -17.16 -7.09
CA PHE A 289 -1.39 -16.75 -5.75
C PHE A 289 -2.43 -15.84 -5.09
N LYS A 290 -2.61 -16.02 -3.78
CA LYS A 290 -3.47 -15.17 -2.95
C LYS A 290 -2.72 -14.68 -1.71
N LEU A 291 -2.94 -13.42 -1.34
CA LEU A 291 -2.45 -12.86 -0.08
C LEU A 291 -3.33 -13.31 1.08
N MET A 292 -2.72 -13.92 2.10
CA MET A 292 -3.41 -14.41 3.28
C MET A 292 -2.66 -14.04 4.56
N ASN A 293 -3.37 -14.04 5.69
CA ASN A 293 -2.71 -14.03 6.99
C ASN A 293 -1.92 -15.34 7.15
N ARG A 294 -0.69 -15.26 7.65
CA ARG A 294 0.15 -16.45 7.85
C ARG A 294 -0.51 -17.52 8.71
N LYS A 295 -1.18 -17.14 9.81
CA LYS A 295 -1.91 -18.08 10.67
C LYS A 295 -3.03 -18.80 9.93
N ASP A 296 -3.76 -18.08 9.07
CA ASP A 296 -4.87 -18.67 8.33
C ASP A 296 -4.34 -19.62 7.26
N ALA A 297 -3.26 -19.26 6.55
CA ALA A 297 -2.57 -20.16 5.62
C ALA A 297 -2.13 -21.46 6.31
N GLN A 298 -1.52 -21.36 7.49
CA GLN A 298 -1.11 -22.54 8.27
C GLN A 298 -2.30 -23.38 8.75
N ARG A 299 -3.40 -22.76 9.19
CA ARG A 299 -4.63 -23.49 9.57
C ARG A 299 -5.27 -24.21 8.39
N CYS A 300 -5.17 -23.65 7.19
CA CYS A 300 -5.62 -24.28 5.94
C CYS A 300 -4.68 -25.40 5.46
N GLY A 301 -3.63 -25.75 6.21
CA GLY A 301 -2.70 -26.83 5.86
C GLY A 301 -1.61 -26.42 4.87
N ALA A 302 -1.47 -25.12 4.58
CA ALA A 302 -0.43 -24.66 3.67
C ALA A 302 0.97 -24.88 4.28
N HIS A 303 1.92 -25.33 3.46
CA HIS A 303 3.30 -25.58 3.86
C HIS A 303 4.26 -24.54 3.28
N LEU A 304 5.34 -24.25 4.00
CA LEU A 304 6.32 -23.24 3.60
C LEU A 304 7.19 -23.77 2.45
N ILE A 305 7.29 -22.99 1.38
CA ILE A 305 8.15 -23.23 0.23
C ILE A 305 9.45 -22.43 0.36
N MET A 306 10.56 -23.11 0.12
CA MET A 306 11.89 -22.51 0.01
C MET A 306 12.24 -22.31 -1.48
N GLN A 307 12.84 -21.18 -1.82
CA GLN A 307 13.42 -20.92 -3.16
C GLN A 307 14.80 -20.30 -2.95
N ASP A 308 15.82 -20.85 -3.61
CA ASP A 308 17.21 -20.41 -3.47
C ASP A 308 17.66 -20.33 -1.99
N ASP A 309 17.30 -21.37 -1.20
CA ASP A 309 17.51 -21.47 0.25
C ASP A 309 16.85 -20.37 1.12
N LEU A 310 15.99 -19.55 0.52
CA LEU A 310 15.23 -18.50 1.21
C LEU A 310 13.76 -18.90 1.36
N ARG A 311 13.15 -18.46 2.46
CA ARG A 311 11.70 -18.61 2.69
C ARG A 311 10.96 -17.76 1.67
N SER A 312 10.13 -18.38 0.83
CA SER A 312 9.51 -17.70 -0.32
C SER A 312 8.03 -17.41 -0.12
N HIS A 313 7.22 -18.44 0.14
CA HIS A 313 5.76 -18.36 0.22
C HIS A 313 5.21 -19.64 0.85
N TYR A 314 3.89 -19.72 1.01
CA TYR A 314 3.19 -20.94 1.37
C TYR A 314 2.52 -21.57 0.15
N ALA A 315 2.35 -22.89 0.11
CA ALA A 315 1.57 -23.58 -0.92
C ALA A 315 0.51 -24.49 -0.28
N MET A 316 -0.65 -24.57 -0.91
CA MET A 316 -1.70 -25.55 -0.56
C MET A 316 -1.68 -26.72 -1.54
N ASP A 317 -1.97 -27.93 -1.05
CA ASP A 317 -2.12 -29.10 -1.91
C ASP A 317 -3.40 -28.97 -2.77
N LEU A 318 -3.31 -29.38 -4.04
CA LEU A 318 -4.41 -29.26 -5.03
C LEU A 318 -5.73 -29.90 -4.57
N SER A 319 -5.69 -30.92 -3.69
CA SER A 319 -6.88 -31.57 -3.14
C SER A 319 -7.64 -30.70 -2.13
N GLN A 320 -6.97 -29.73 -1.50
CA GLN A 320 -7.55 -28.81 -0.51
C GLN A 320 -8.06 -27.51 -1.15
N THR A 321 -7.54 -27.13 -2.32
CA THR A 321 -7.96 -25.93 -3.08
C THR A 321 -9.42 -26.01 -3.49
N THR A 322 -9.91 -27.19 -3.88
CA THR A 322 -11.30 -27.43 -4.31
C THR A 322 -12.32 -27.22 -3.19
N SER A 323 -11.93 -27.49 -1.93
CA SER A 323 -12.83 -27.35 -0.77
C SER A 323 -13.00 -25.89 -0.33
N LEU A 324 -12.00 -25.03 -0.54
CA LEU A 324 -12.06 -23.60 -0.17
C LEU A 324 -12.79 -22.77 -1.24
N LEU A 325 -12.63 -23.11 -2.52
CA LEU A 325 -13.40 -22.49 -3.60
C LEU A 325 -14.90 -22.81 -3.49
N ALA A 326 -15.27 -24.01 -3.03
CA ALA A 326 -16.66 -24.40 -2.81
C ALA A 326 -17.33 -23.72 -1.60
N ALA A 327 -16.55 -23.23 -0.63
CA ALA A 327 -17.04 -22.54 0.57
C ALA A 327 -17.15 -21.02 0.41
N ALA A 328 -16.71 -20.47 -0.74
CA ALA A 328 -16.70 -19.05 -1.05
C ALA A 328 -17.75 -18.64 -2.11
N VAL A 329 -18.70 -19.52 -2.43
CA VAL A 329 -19.86 -19.27 -3.31
C VAL A 329 -21.13 -19.09 -2.47
#